data_AF-K1RL86-F1
#
_entry.id   AF-K1RL86-F1
#
_cell.length_a   1.000
_cell.length_b   1.000
_cell.length_c   1.000
_cell.angle_alpha   90.00
_cell.angle_beta   90.00
_cell.angle_gamma   90.00
#
_symmetry.space_group_name_H-M   'P 1'
#
loop_
_entity.id
_entity.type
_entity.pdbx_description
1 polymer ?
#
loop_
_entity_poly.entity_id
_entity_poly.type
_entity_poly.pdbx_seq_one_letter_code
_entity_poly.pdbx_strand_id
1 'polypeptide(L)'
;GDQGNYGIEEAYRDALAGRDGRAMRQRIARGFYGRVAGAGHEDPVDGYDVVTTLDLDLQDVADKALRRQLEAQNALWGTTIVMETRTGEILAMANLGRDADGSFSERENYALGRSMEPGSTFKLATMLTLLDDAGMPVSTVYDTHNGDPVTVGPAKNIRDSHRGDHEIDFRRAVASSSNVY
;
A
#
# COMPACT_ATOMS: atom_id res chain seq x y z
N GLY A 1 26.59 -7.83 7.48
CA GLY A 1 25.20 -8.26 7.67
C GLY A 1 24.51 -8.22 6.34
N ASP A 2 23.40 -8.95 6.21
CA ASP A 2 22.48 -8.80 5.09
C ASP A 2 22.16 -7.30 4.96
N GLN A 3 22.52 -6.70 3.83
CA GLN A 3 22.27 -5.27 3.63
C GLN A 3 20.78 -5.16 3.32
N GLY A 4 20.03 -4.50 4.19
CA GLY A 4 18.62 -4.20 3.96
C GLY A 4 18.43 -3.57 2.59
N ASN A 5 17.87 -4.33 1.65
CA ASN A 5 17.81 -3.98 0.23
C ASN A 5 16.41 -3.52 -0.22
N TYR A 6 15.46 -3.38 0.70
CA TYR A 6 14.07 -3.05 0.38
C TYR A 6 13.39 -2.29 1.52
N GLY A 7 12.27 -1.63 1.21
CA GLY A 7 11.39 -1.00 2.20
C GLY A 7 12.05 0.15 2.97
N ILE A 8 11.72 0.26 4.26
CA ILE A 8 12.22 1.32 5.16
C ILE A 8 13.75 1.24 5.28
N GLU A 9 14.33 0.04 5.25
CA GLU A 9 15.78 -0.15 5.36
C GLU A 9 16.55 0.45 4.17
N GLU A 10 16.04 0.28 2.94
CA GLU A 10 16.60 0.94 1.75
C GLU A 10 16.40 2.45 1.82
N ALA A 11 15.18 2.90 2.16
CA ALA A 11 14.81 4.31 2.17
C ALA A 11 15.60 5.15 3.20
N TYR A 12 15.95 4.55 4.34
CA TYR A 12 16.66 5.21 5.44
C TYR A 12 18.08 4.65 5.66
N ARG A 13 18.65 3.96 4.66
CA ARG A 13 19.96 3.31 4.76
C ARG A 13 21.04 4.22 5.35
N ASP A 14 21.14 5.45 4.85
CA ASP A 14 22.17 6.40 5.29
C ASP A 14 22.02 6.82 6.76
N ALA A 15 20.78 6.87 7.26
CA ALA A 15 20.50 7.16 8.66
C ALA A 15 20.75 5.94 9.55
N LEU A 16 20.40 4.73 9.07
CA LEU A 16 20.49 3.47 9.83
C LEU A 16 21.91 2.87 9.88
N ALA A 17 22.74 3.11 8.86
CA ALA A 17 24.01 2.38 8.69
C ALA A 17 25.09 2.76 9.71
N GLY A 18 25.04 3.96 10.30
CA GLY A 18 26.09 4.45 11.19
C GLY A 18 27.45 4.58 10.47
N ARG A 19 28.55 4.39 11.20
CA ARG A 19 29.91 4.43 10.67
C ARG A 19 30.75 3.29 11.24
N ASP A 20 31.31 2.48 10.35
CA ASP A 20 32.23 1.40 10.73
C ASP A 20 33.49 1.94 11.43
N GLY A 21 33.85 1.30 12.53
CA GLY A 21 35.12 1.50 13.21
C GLY A 21 36.28 0.87 12.45
N ARG A 22 37.50 1.30 12.77
CA ARG A 22 38.73 0.78 12.18
C ARG A 22 39.69 0.36 13.29
N ALA A 23 40.29 -0.82 13.16
CA ALA A 23 41.29 -1.29 14.10
C ALA A 23 42.48 -1.88 13.34
N MET A 24 43.67 -1.30 13.53
CA MET A 24 44.89 -1.86 12.99
C MET A 24 45.35 -3.08 13.81
N ARG A 25 45.56 -4.21 13.14
CA ARG A 25 46.08 -5.43 13.75
C ARG A 25 47.36 -5.87 13.04
N GLN A 26 48.37 -6.25 13.81
CA GLN A 26 49.61 -6.82 13.26
C GLN A 26 49.49 -8.33 13.23
N ARG A 27 49.83 -8.94 12.09
CA ARG A 27 49.88 -10.40 11.95
C ARG A 27 51.19 -10.92 12.56
N ILE A 28 51.08 -11.68 13.65
CA ILE A 28 52.23 -12.20 14.43
C ILE A 28 52.61 -13.61 13.95
N ALA A 29 51.64 -14.43 13.59
CA ALA A 29 51.82 -15.74 12.97
C ALA A 29 50.60 -16.08 12.10
N ARG A 30 50.62 -17.20 11.37
CA ARG A 30 49.48 -17.61 10.54
C ARG A 30 48.24 -17.80 11.43
N GLY A 31 47.22 -16.96 11.22
CA GLY A 31 45.99 -16.96 12.03
C GLY A 31 46.05 -16.19 13.34
N PHE A 32 47.23 -15.68 13.75
CA PHE A 32 47.39 -14.91 15.00
C PHE A 32 47.64 -13.44 14.71
N TYR A 33 46.75 -12.59 15.24
CA TYR A 33 46.79 -11.13 15.08
C TYR A 33 46.85 -10.47 16.46
N GLY A 34 47.83 -9.60 16.69
CA GLY A 34 47.93 -8.76 17.88
C GLY A 34 47.45 -7.33 17.62
N ARG A 35 47.00 -6.63 18.66
CA ARG A 35 46.71 -5.19 18.58
C ARG A 35 48.03 -4.43 18.52
N VAL A 36 48.08 -3.39 17.70
CA VAL A 36 49.24 -2.47 17.64
C VAL A 36 48.96 -1.31 18.58
N ALA A 37 49.76 -1.15 19.63
CA ALA A 37 49.65 -0.02 20.53
C ALA A 37 50.05 1.28 19.80
N GLY A 38 49.17 2.29 19.84
CA GLY A 38 49.40 3.59 19.18
C GLY A 38 49.09 3.64 17.67
N ALA A 39 48.64 2.54 17.06
CA ALA A 39 48.11 2.57 15.71
C ALA A 39 46.64 2.99 15.71
N GLY A 40 46.25 3.82 14.74
CA GLY A 40 44.90 4.39 14.61
C GLY A 40 43.80 3.37 14.89
N HIS A 41 43.06 3.63 15.94
CA HIS A 41 41.85 2.93 16.31
C HIS A 41 40.71 3.95 16.26
N GLU A 42 39.73 3.68 15.42
CA GLU A 42 38.49 4.45 15.35
C GLU A 42 37.38 3.55 15.85
N ASP A 43 36.67 4.00 16.87
CA ASP A 43 35.47 3.30 17.34
C ASP A 43 34.34 3.44 16.31
N PRO A 44 33.52 2.40 16.14
CA PRO A 44 32.30 2.50 15.34
C PRO A 44 31.33 3.50 15.97
N VAL A 45 30.46 4.07 15.14
CA VAL A 45 29.36 4.93 15.56
C VAL A 45 28.07 4.27 15.12
N ASP A 46 27.13 4.09 16.04
CA ASP A 46 25.84 3.50 15.74
C ASP A 46 25.02 4.42 14.82
N GLY A 47 24.16 3.83 14.00
CA GLY A 47 23.16 4.57 13.22
C GLY A 47 22.05 5.15 14.08
N TYR A 48 21.14 5.89 13.44
CA TYR A 48 19.94 6.42 14.08
C TYR A 48 18.82 5.39 14.15
N ASP A 49 17.92 5.56 15.11
CA ASP A 49 16.66 4.82 15.18
C ASP A 49 15.62 5.41 14.22
N VAL A 50 14.79 4.56 13.61
CA VAL A 50 13.63 4.97 12.83
C VAL A 50 12.36 4.57 13.59
N VAL A 51 11.60 5.57 14.02
CA VAL A 51 10.28 5.37 14.61
C VAL A 51 9.24 5.51 13.51
N THR A 52 8.50 4.43 13.24
CA THR A 52 7.44 4.42 12.23
C THR A 52 6.10 4.81 12.84
N THR A 53 5.12 5.11 11.99
CA THR A 53 3.72 5.33 12.40
C THR A 53 2.95 4.01 12.57
N LEU A 54 3.59 2.87 12.31
CA LEU A 54 2.93 1.57 12.33
C LEU A 54 2.58 1.17 13.76
N ASP A 55 1.35 0.71 13.93
CA ASP A 55 0.86 0.08 15.14
C ASP A 55 0.93 -1.44 14.95
N LEU A 56 1.68 -2.13 15.81
CA LEU A 56 1.93 -3.57 15.67
C LEU A 56 0.66 -4.42 15.84
N ASP A 57 -0.28 -3.98 16.68
CA ASP A 57 -1.53 -4.71 16.89
C ASP A 57 -2.42 -4.58 15.66
N LEU A 58 -2.52 -3.36 15.08
CA LEU A 58 -3.25 -3.15 13.82
C LEU A 58 -2.58 -3.87 12.64
N GLN A 59 -1.25 -3.88 12.60
CA GLN A 59 -0.48 -4.59 11.57
C GLN A 59 -0.78 -6.10 11.59
N ASP A 60 -0.77 -6.73 12.77
CA ASP A 60 -1.09 -8.16 12.92
C ASP A 60 -2.54 -8.47 12.51
N VAL A 61 -3.48 -7.61 12.91
CA VAL A 61 -4.89 -7.76 12.48
C VAL A 61 -5.03 -7.61 10.96
N ALA A 62 -4.37 -6.63 10.36
CA ALA A 62 -4.41 -6.39 8.92
C ALA A 62 -3.83 -7.57 8.11
N ASP A 63 -2.68 -8.12 8.53
CA ASP A 63 -2.08 -9.31 7.88
C ASP A 63 -3.03 -10.51 7.95
N LYS A 64 -3.54 -10.82 9.14
CA LYS A 64 -4.44 -11.96 9.36
C LYS A 64 -5.73 -11.83 8.56
N ALA A 65 -6.31 -10.63 8.52
CA ALA A 65 -7.53 -10.37 7.75
C ALA A 65 -7.27 -10.52 6.24
N LEU A 66 -6.17 -9.95 5.74
CA LEU A 66 -5.78 -10.06 4.34
C LEU A 66 -5.56 -11.52 3.95
N ARG A 67 -4.77 -12.27 4.72
CA ARG A 67 -4.47 -13.68 4.47
C ARG A 67 -5.73 -14.52 4.37
N ARG A 68 -6.65 -14.40 5.34
CA ARG A 68 -7.93 -15.10 5.33
C ARG A 68 -8.74 -14.80 4.08
N GLN A 69 -8.76 -13.54 3.63
CA GLN A 69 -9.48 -13.15 2.43
C GLN A 69 -8.82 -13.70 1.16
N LEU A 70 -7.49 -13.69 1.07
CA LEU A 70 -6.77 -14.24 -0.08
C LEU A 70 -6.97 -15.76 -0.19
N GLU A 71 -6.95 -16.47 0.93
CA GLU A 71 -7.26 -17.89 1.00
C GLU A 71 -8.70 -18.18 0.56
N ALA A 72 -9.68 -17.43 1.10
CA ALA A 72 -11.09 -17.61 0.76
C ALA A 72 -11.41 -17.34 -0.71
N GLN A 73 -10.68 -16.40 -1.34
CA GLN A 73 -10.88 -16.02 -2.74
C GLN A 73 -9.93 -16.74 -3.71
N ASN A 74 -9.01 -17.57 -3.22
CA ASN A 74 -7.92 -18.18 -4.00
C ASN A 74 -7.16 -17.13 -4.85
N ALA A 75 -6.92 -15.95 -4.26
CA ALA A 75 -6.30 -14.82 -4.93
C ALA A 75 -4.77 -14.99 -5.05
N LEU A 76 -4.18 -14.30 -6.04
CA LEU A 76 -2.73 -14.36 -6.27
C LEU A 76 -1.94 -13.43 -5.36
N TRP A 77 -2.51 -12.29 -4.99
CA TRP A 77 -1.90 -11.30 -4.11
C TRP A 77 -2.98 -10.32 -3.61
N GLY A 78 -2.64 -9.54 -2.61
CA GLY A 78 -3.44 -8.41 -2.15
C GLY A 78 -2.70 -7.49 -1.20
N THR A 79 -3.34 -6.37 -0.90
CA THR A 79 -2.82 -5.31 -0.05
C THR A 79 -3.90 -4.82 0.89
N THR A 80 -3.53 -4.55 2.14
CA THR A 80 -4.38 -3.85 3.12
C THR A 80 -3.62 -2.65 3.67
N ILE A 81 -4.26 -1.49 3.72
CA ILE A 81 -3.71 -0.27 4.30
C ILE A 81 -4.72 0.27 5.32
N VAL A 82 -4.24 0.61 6.52
CA VAL A 82 -5.00 1.32 7.54
C VAL A 82 -4.34 2.68 7.75
N MET A 83 -5.13 3.75 7.66
CA MET A 83 -4.65 5.12 7.76
C MET A 83 -5.52 5.91 8.73
N GLU A 84 -4.87 6.70 9.60
CA GLU A 84 -5.56 7.72 10.39
C GLU A 84 -5.95 8.88 9.47
N THR A 85 -7.24 9.11 9.30
CA THR A 85 -7.75 10.05 8.29
C THR A 85 -7.41 11.51 8.58
N ARG A 86 -7.23 11.86 9.85
CA ARG A 86 -6.94 13.23 10.28
C ARG A 86 -5.47 13.62 10.08
N THR A 87 -4.54 12.68 10.27
CA THR A 87 -3.09 12.93 10.18
C THR A 87 -2.49 12.43 8.87
N GLY A 88 -3.15 11.47 8.21
CA GLY A 88 -2.62 10.77 7.05
C GLY A 88 -1.59 9.70 7.40
N GLU A 89 -1.38 9.43 8.69
CA GLU A 89 -0.41 8.44 9.16
C GLU A 89 -0.88 7.03 8.79
N ILE A 90 0.04 6.23 8.24
CA ILE A 90 -0.21 4.83 7.95
C ILE A 90 0.03 4.03 9.23
N LEU A 91 -1.04 3.46 9.77
CA LEU A 91 -1.00 2.66 11.01
C LEU A 91 -0.72 1.19 10.71
N ALA A 92 -1.11 0.70 9.54
CA ALA A 92 -0.76 -0.64 9.09
C ALA A 92 -0.68 -0.70 7.56
N MET A 93 0.25 -1.49 7.04
CA MET A 93 0.38 -1.80 5.61
C MET A 93 0.82 -3.25 5.48
N ALA A 94 -0.06 -4.11 4.97
CA ALA A 94 0.24 -5.53 4.73
C ALA A 94 0.14 -5.81 3.23
N ASN A 95 1.14 -6.52 2.70
CA ASN A 95 1.21 -6.95 1.31
C ASN A 95 1.50 -8.44 1.27
N LEU A 96 0.62 -9.23 0.69
CA LEU A 96 0.78 -10.69 0.63
C LEU A 96 0.65 -11.18 -0.81
N GLY A 97 1.61 -11.98 -1.24
CA GLY A 97 1.61 -12.68 -2.52
C GLY A 97 1.61 -14.19 -2.32
N ARG A 98 0.98 -14.91 -3.24
CA ARG A 98 0.92 -16.37 -3.21
C ARG A 98 2.22 -16.98 -3.73
N ASP A 99 2.76 -17.93 -2.97
CA ASP A 99 3.91 -18.73 -3.33
C ASP A 99 3.53 -19.96 -4.17
N ALA A 100 4.55 -20.57 -4.78
CA ALA A 100 4.37 -21.76 -5.62
C ALA A 100 3.84 -22.97 -4.83
N ASP A 101 4.09 -23.03 -3.52
CA ASP A 101 3.57 -24.03 -2.60
C ASP A 101 2.14 -23.70 -2.11
N GLY A 102 1.60 -22.55 -2.52
CA GLY A 102 0.27 -22.07 -2.16
C GLY A 102 0.21 -21.29 -0.85
N SER A 103 1.33 -21.13 -0.14
CA SER A 103 1.41 -20.25 1.04
C SER A 103 1.40 -18.77 0.64
N PHE A 104 1.24 -17.87 1.63
CA PHE A 104 1.26 -16.43 1.40
C PHE A 104 2.41 -15.80 2.18
N SER A 105 3.24 -15.02 1.48
CA SER A 105 4.38 -14.29 2.07
C SER A 105 4.45 -12.87 1.54
N GLU A 106 5.13 -12.00 2.30
CA GLU A 106 5.44 -10.65 1.85
C GLU A 106 6.65 -10.72 0.89
N ARG A 107 6.38 -10.48 -0.40
CA ARG A 107 7.39 -10.59 -1.46
C ARG A 107 7.71 -9.27 -2.13
N GLU A 108 6.72 -8.40 -2.19
CA GLU A 108 6.76 -7.12 -2.88
C GLU A 108 5.81 -6.17 -2.15
N ASN A 109 6.17 -4.90 -2.08
CA ASN A 109 5.22 -3.88 -1.65
C ASN A 109 4.28 -3.56 -2.82
N TYR A 110 3.23 -4.36 -2.98
CA TYR A 110 2.22 -4.17 -4.02
C TYR A 110 1.51 -2.82 -3.92
N ALA A 111 1.40 -2.26 -2.70
CA ALA A 111 0.82 -0.94 -2.46
C ALA A 111 1.57 0.19 -3.18
N LEU A 112 2.89 0.09 -3.27
CA LEU A 112 3.76 1.14 -3.83
C LEU A 112 4.34 0.76 -5.21
N GLY A 113 4.54 -0.53 -5.46
CA GLY A 113 5.28 -1.03 -6.62
C GLY A 113 4.41 -1.31 -7.85
N ARG A 114 3.08 -1.33 -7.73
CA ARG A 114 2.18 -1.67 -8.85
C ARG A 114 1.16 -0.58 -9.12
N SER A 115 1.01 -0.26 -10.40
CA SER A 115 -0.11 0.54 -10.88
C SER A 115 -1.31 -0.38 -11.14
N MET A 116 -2.46 -0.04 -10.54
CA MET A 116 -3.73 -0.71 -10.79
C MET A 116 -4.78 0.34 -11.11
N GLU A 117 -5.69 0.03 -12.03
CA GLU A 117 -6.84 0.89 -12.28
C GLU A 117 -7.76 0.87 -11.05
N PRO A 118 -8.08 2.03 -10.44
CA PRO A 118 -8.86 2.08 -9.19
C PRO A 118 -10.33 1.65 -9.36
N GLY A 119 -10.81 1.47 -10.60
CA GLY A 119 -12.17 1.05 -10.89
C GLY A 119 -13.21 1.94 -10.20
N SER A 120 -14.27 1.32 -9.67
CA SER A 120 -15.37 2.05 -9.02
C SER A 120 -14.98 2.82 -7.75
N THR A 121 -13.81 2.55 -7.14
CA THR A 121 -13.37 3.31 -5.96
C THR A 121 -13.11 4.78 -6.29
N PHE A 122 -12.78 5.09 -7.55
CA PHE A 122 -12.52 6.46 -8.00
C PHE A 122 -13.80 7.30 -8.18
N LYS A 123 -14.98 6.66 -8.27
CA LYS A 123 -16.25 7.37 -8.48
C LYS A 123 -16.53 8.39 -7.39
N LEU A 124 -16.11 8.14 -6.15
CA LEU A 124 -16.28 9.10 -5.06
C LEU A 124 -15.61 10.44 -5.36
N ALA A 125 -14.41 10.44 -5.95
CA ALA A 125 -13.73 11.67 -6.34
C ALA A 125 -14.55 12.42 -7.41
N THR A 126 -14.98 11.73 -8.47
CA THR A 126 -15.84 12.32 -9.52
C THR A 126 -17.15 12.86 -8.95
N MET A 127 -17.80 12.09 -8.08
CA MET A 127 -19.05 12.46 -7.43
C MET A 127 -18.90 13.68 -6.54
N LEU A 128 -17.77 13.83 -5.83
CA LEU A 128 -17.47 15.05 -5.07
C LEU A 128 -17.32 16.26 -5.99
N THR A 129 -16.65 16.13 -7.15
CA THR A 129 -16.55 17.24 -8.10
C THR A 129 -17.92 17.65 -8.67
N LEU A 130 -18.85 16.70 -8.85
CA LEU A 130 -20.20 17.02 -9.28
C LEU A 130 -20.96 17.85 -8.23
N LEU A 131 -20.76 17.55 -6.94
CA LEU A 131 -21.40 18.31 -5.86
C LEU A 131 -20.75 19.67 -5.64
N ASP A 132 -19.42 19.71 -5.57
CA ASP A 132 -18.66 20.89 -5.14
C ASP A 132 -18.42 21.87 -6.31
N ASP A 133 -17.87 21.38 -7.42
CA ASP A 133 -17.50 22.24 -8.57
C ASP A 133 -18.69 22.49 -9.50
N ALA A 134 -19.48 21.45 -9.79
CA ALA A 134 -20.62 21.56 -10.71
C ALA A 134 -21.93 21.97 -10.03
N GLY A 135 -21.97 22.01 -8.69
CA GLY A 135 -23.14 22.42 -7.91
C GLY A 135 -24.37 21.53 -8.11
N MET A 136 -24.17 20.26 -8.45
CA MET A 136 -25.27 19.34 -8.74
C MET A 136 -26.08 19.03 -7.46
N PRO A 137 -27.41 19.24 -7.45
CA PRO A 137 -28.24 18.84 -6.32
C PRO A 137 -28.23 17.32 -6.12
N VAL A 138 -28.08 16.87 -4.87
CA VAL A 138 -28.15 15.42 -4.53
C VAL A 138 -29.50 14.78 -4.83
N SER A 139 -30.55 15.59 -5.00
CA SER A 139 -31.90 15.16 -5.39
C SER A 139 -32.06 15.00 -6.90
N THR A 140 -31.03 15.29 -7.70
CA THR A 140 -31.08 15.12 -9.16
C THR A 140 -31.17 13.63 -9.49
N VAL A 141 -32.14 13.28 -10.32
CA VAL A 141 -32.44 11.92 -10.74
C VAL A 141 -32.10 11.74 -12.21
N TYR A 142 -31.46 10.62 -12.54
CA TYR A 142 -31.21 10.19 -13.92
C TYR A 142 -31.73 8.76 -14.12
N ASP A 143 -32.21 8.46 -15.33
CA ASP A 143 -32.56 7.10 -15.72
C ASP A 143 -31.31 6.32 -16.13
N THR A 144 -30.97 5.28 -15.37
CA THR A 144 -29.86 4.37 -15.64
C THR A 144 -30.22 3.26 -16.62
N HIS A 145 -31.38 3.35 -17.27
CA HIS A 145 -31.84 2.47 -18.34
C HIS A 145 -31.80 0.98 -17.92
N ASN A 146 -32.18 0.67 -16.68
CA ASN A 146 -32.17 -0.69 -16.14
C ASN A 146 -30.77 -1.37 -16.20
N GLY A 147 -29.70 -0.57 -16.21
CA GLY A 147 -28.32 -1.04 -16.37
C GLY A 147 -27.95 -1.47 -17.80
N ASP A 148 -28.80 -1.20 -18.78
CA ASP A 148 -28.51 -1.49 -20.18
C ASP A 148 -27.46 -0.52 -20.75
N PRO A 149 -26.74 -0.91 -21.83
CA PRO A 149 -25.68 -0.08 -22.38
C PRO A 149 -26.19 1.25 -22.95
N VAL A 150 -25.59 2.35 -22.51
CA VAL A 150 -25.86 3.70 -23.00
C VAL A 150 -24.62 4.34 -23.63
N THR A 151 -24.83 5.48 -24.29
CA THR A 151 -23.77 6.34 -24.82
C THR A 151 -23.79 7.66 -24.06
N VAL A 152 -22.66 8.03 -23.44
CA VAL A 152 -22.49 9.27 -22.69
C VAL A 152 -21.36 10.08 -23.35
N GLY A 153 -21.73 11.15 -24.06
CA GLY A 153 -20.78 11.93 -24.86
C GLY A 153 -20.00 11.05 -25.85
N PRO A 154 -18.65 11.04 -25.83
CA PRO A 154 -17.84 10.19 -26.69
C PRO A 154 -17.78 8.71 -26.23
N ALA A 155 -18.15 8.42 -24.98
CA ALA A 155 -18.07 7.08 -24.41
C ALA A 155 -19.28 6.24 -24.82
N LYS A 156 -19.02 5.03 -25.32
CA LYS A 156 -20.06 4.09 -25.79
C LYS A 156 -20.08 2.85 -24.91
N ASN A 157 -21.23 2.18 -24.86
CA ASN A 157 -21.44 0.95 -24.10
C ASN A 157 -21.15 1.09 -22.60
N ILE A 158 -21.48 2.23 -22.01
CA ILE A 158 -21.45 2.38 -20.55
C ILE A 158 -22.64 1.61 -19.99
N ARG A 159 -22.38 0.72 -19.04
CA ARG A 159 -23.41 -0.14 -18.44
C ARG A 159 -23.12 -0.39 -16.97
N ASP A 160 -24.16 -0.69 -16.21
CA ASP A 160 -24.04 -1.06 -14.81
C ASP A 160 -23.74 -2.55 -14.66
N SER A 161 -23.13 -2.91 -13.54
CA SER A 161 -22.83 -4.32 -13.20
C SER A 161 -24.06 -5.13 -12.81
N HIS A 162 -25.19 -4.47 -12.58
CA HIS A 162 -26.45 -5.04 -12.13
C HIS A 162 -27.62 -4.36 -12.85
N ARG A 163 -28.79 -5.00 -12.80
CA ARG A 163 -30.04 -4.51 -13.38
C ARG A 163 -31.04 -4.18 -12.27
N GLY A 164 -32.07 -3.42 -12.62
CA GLY A 164 -33.20 -3.11 -11.74
C GLY A 164 -33.27 -1.65 -11.28
N ASP A 165 -32.23 -0.87 -11.55
CA ASP A 165 -32.21 0.57 -11.28
C ASP A 165 -32.65 1.32 -12.55
N HIS A 166 -33.77 2.03 -12.44
CA HIS A 166 -34.30 2.93 -13.48
C HIS A 166 -33.89 4.36 -13.11
N GLU A 167 -34.84 5.15 -12.61
CA GLU A 167 -34.58 6.48 -12.08
C GLU A 167 -33.91 6.38 -10.71
N ILE A 168 -32.67 6.86 -10.62
CA ILE A 168 -31.91 6.88 -9.37
C ILE A 168 -31.38 8.28 -9.07
N ASP A 169 -31.36 8.62 -7.77
CA ASP A 169 -30.73 9.85 -7.26
C ASP A 169 -29.23 9.64 -6.98
N PHE A 170 -28.54 10.73 -6.61
CA PHE A 170 -27.11 10.69 -6.31
C PHE A 170 -26.75 9.67 -5.22
N ARG A 171 -27.59 9.55 -4.17
CA ARG A 171 -27.33 8.65 -3.05
C ARG A 171 -27.41 7.19 -3.51
N ARG A 172 -28.41 6.87 -4.32
CA ARG A 172 -28.59 5.54 -4.90
C ARG A 172 -27.46 5.23 -5.88
N ALA A 173 -27.04 6.19 -6.71
CA ALA A 173 -25.92 6.02 -7.64
C ALA A 173 -24.61 5.67 -6.93
N VAL A 174 -24.30 6.35 -5.82
CA VAL A 174 -23.15 6.02 -4.96
C VAL A 174 -23.32 4.62 -4.36
N ALA A 175 -24.49 4.32 -3.79
CA ALA A 175 -24.74 3.06 -3.09
C ALA A 175 -24.74 1.83 -4.00
N SER A 176 -25.27 1.96 -5.22
CA SER A 176 -25.27 0.88 -6.20
C SER A 176 -23.99 0.86 -7.05
N SER A 177 -23.13 1.87 -6.95
CA SER A 177 -21.98 2.03 -7.84
C SER A 177 -22.41 2.01 -9.32
N SER A 178 -23.39 2.85 -9.69
CA SER A 178 -23.80 3.00 -11.09
C SER A 178 -22.66 3.65 -11.90
N ASN A 179 -22.32 3.06 -13.04
CA ASN A 179 -21.42 3.62 -14.05
C ASN A 179 -22.17 4.58 -15.00
N VAL A 180 -23.49 4.38 -15.14
CA VAL A 180 -24.33 5.12 -16.08
C VAL A 180 -24.70 6.52 -15.56
N TYR A 181 -24.91 6.65 -14.25
CA TYR A 181 -25.19 7.93 -13.57
C TYR A 181 -24.01 8.91 -13.67
#